data_AF-A0A7C8CLI9-F1
#
_entry.id   AF-A0A7C8CLI9-F1
#
_cell.length_a   1.000
_cell.length_b   1.000
_cell.length_c   1.000
_cell.angle_alpha   90.00
_cell.angle_beta   90.00
_cell.angle_gamma   90.00
#
_symmetry.space_group_name_H-M   'P 1'
#
loop_
_entity.id
_entity.type
_entity.pdbx_description
1 polymer ?
#
loop_
_entity_poly.entity_id
_entity_poly.type
_entity_poly.pdbx_seq_one_letter_code
_entity_poly.pdbx_strand_id
1 'polypeptide(L)'
;MESSSMGRPELVAFAESRGGQLLSGEDSTLHDVLQTPLRWRCALNHEFEASPRLLIQGGYWCPECFPSAHEGRGWDWASQAKVDPLLARFYRTG
;
A
#
# COMPACT_ATOMS: atom_id res chain seq x y z
N MET A 1 15.55 -0.23 24.12
CA MET A 1 14.53 -0.89 23.27
C MET A 1 14.75 -0.31 21.89
N GLU A 2 15.18 -1.16 20.98
CA GLU A 2 16.13 -0.82 19.92
C GLU A 2 15.55 0.07 18.82
N SER A 3 16.34 1.11 18.51
CA SER A 3 16.64 1.57 17.15
C SER A 3 15.46 1.79 16.20
N SER A 4 14.95 3.03 16.21
CA SER A 4 14.14 3.62 15.14
C SER A 4 14.95 3.73 13.83
N SER A 5 15.11 2.62 13.12
CA SER A 5 15.51 2.57 11.71
C SER A 5 14.54 1.65 11.00
N MET A 6 13.54 2.21 10.32
CA MET A 6 12.57 1.44 9.53
C MET A 6 13.31 0.76 8.37
N GLY A 7 13.59 -0.53 8.52
CA GLY A 7 14.27 -1.35 7.51
C GLY A 7 13.30 -2.04 6.57
N ARG A 8 13.84 -2.70 5.53
CA ARG A 8 13.11 -3.60 4.62
C ARG A 8 12.07 -4.52 5.33
N PRO A 9 12.36 -5.21 6.45
CA PRO A 9 11.38 -6.08 7.09
C PRO A 9 10.11 -5.35 7.56
N GLU A 10 10.22 -4.10 8.02
CA GLU A 10 9.07 -3.29 8.43
C GLU A 10 8.17 -2.96 7.24
N LEU A 11 8.80 -2.68 6.07
CA LEU A 11 8.09 -2.41 4.83
C LEU A 11 7.34 -3.65 4.31
N VAL A 12 7.97 -4.83 4.44
CA VAL A 12 7.34 -6.11 4.09
C VAL A 12 6.14 -6.36 5.01
N ALA A 13 6.32 -6.24 6.32
CA ALA A 13 5.23 -6.42 7.28
C ALA A 13 4.06 -5.43 7.04
N PHE A 14 4.37 -4.18 6.67
CA PHE A 14 3.36 -3.19 6.27
C PHE A 14 2.58 -3.64 5.02
N ALA A 15 3.28 -4.12 3.99
CA ALA A 15 2.63 -4.62 2.78
C ALA A 15 1.70 -5.80 3.10
N GLU A 16 2.17 -6.76 3.89
CA GLU A 16 1.40 -7.95 4.27
C GLU A 16 0.18 -7.59 5.12
N SER A 17 0.31 -6.61 6.02
CA SER A 17 -0.82 -6.07 6.81
C SER A 17 -1.92 -5.45 5.94
N ARG A 18 -1.56 -4.95 4.75
CA ARG A 18 -2.49 -4.45 3.72
C ARG A 18 -2.91 -5.52 2.71
N GLY A 19 -2.53 -6.78 2.92
CA GLY A 19 -2.81 -7.90 2.03
C GLY A 19 -1.99 -7.88 0.72
N GLY A 20 -0.94 -7.07 0.65
CA GLY A 20 -0.05 -6.98 -0.52
C GLY A 20 1.37 -7.43 -0.22
N GLN A 21 2.28 -7.17 -1.16
CA GLN A 21 3.67 -7.61 -1.14
C GLN A 21 4.62 -6.52 -1.66
N LEU A 22 5.80 -6.43 -1.06
CA LEU A 22 6.90 -5.59 -1.55
C LEU A 22 7.65 -6.34 -2.66
N LEU A 23 7.76 -5.74 -3.85
CA LEU A 23 8.45 -6.32 -5.00
C LEU A 23 9.89 -5.81 -5.18
N SER A 24 10.24 -4.67 -4.58
CA SER A 24 11.58 -4.11 -4.71
C SER A 24 12.66 -5.07 -4.16
N GLY A 25 13.70 -5.30 -4.97
CA GLY A 25 14.82 -6.20 -4.67
C GLY A 25 15.71 -5.73 -3.52
N GLU A 26 16.42 -6.67 -2.92
CA GLU A 26 17.29 -6.52 -1.74
C GLU A 26 18.51 -5.61 -1.96
N ASP A 27 18.78 -5.26 -3.23
CA ASP A 27 19.94 -4.49 -3.69
C ASP A 27 19.88 -2.98 -3.36
N SER A 28 18.76 -2.52 -2.80
CA SER A 28 18.61 -1.13 -2.37
C SER A 28 19.29 -0.89 -1.03
N THR A 29 20.63 -0.81 -1.00
CA THR A 29 21.39 -0.15 0.06
C THR A 29 21.11 1.35 0.04
N LEU A 30 19.87 1.72 0.36
CA LEU A 30 19.43 3.11 0.36
C LEU A 30 19.30 3.54 1.80
N HIS A 31 20.19 4.44 2.20
CA HIS A 31 20.12 5.16 3.47
C HIS A 31 18.77 5.90 3.65
N ASP A 32 17.96 6.00 2.59
CA ASP A 32 16.67 6.69 2.54
C ASP A 32 15.57 5.85 1.82
N VAL A 33 15.38 4.59 2.23
CA VAL A 33 14.32 3.72 1.67
C VAL A 33 12.93 4.35 1.74
N LEU A 34 12.68 5.25 2.69
CA LEU A 34 11.38 5.87 2.93
C LEU A 34 10.97 6.85 1.82
N GLN A 35 11.90 7.59 1.22
CA GLN A 35 11.57 8.49 0.10
C GLN A 35 11.84 7.86 -1.25
N THR A 36 12.63 6.78 -1.30
CA THR A 36 12.86 6.07 -2.55
C THR A 36 11.55 5.43 -3.02
N PRO A 37 11.17 5.61 -4.30
CA PRO A 37 10.07 4.86 -4.90
C PRO A 37 10.42 3.36 -4.93
N LEU A 38 9.57 2.55 -4.31
CA LEU A 38 9.66 1.10 -4.32
C LEU A 38 8.48 0.52 -5.10
N ARG A 39 8.65 -0.70 -5.63
CA ARG A 39 7.59 -1.44 -6.29
C ARG A 39 6.81 -2.26 -5.28
N TRP A 40 5.49 -2.18 -5.37
CA TRP A 40 4.55 -2.85 -4.49
C TRP A 40 3.50 -3.58 -5.31
N ARG A 41 2.91 -4.59 -4.71
CA ARG A 41 1.76 -5.33 -5.23
C ARG A 41 0.65 -5.31 -4.20
N CYS A 42 -0.57 -4.90 -4.54
CA CYS A 42 -1.70 -4.99 -3.61
C CYS A 42 -2.35 -6.38 -3.63
N ALA A 43 -3.33 -6.60 -2.74
CA ALA A 43 -4.11 -7.85 -2.68
C ALA A 43 -4.86 -8.19 -3.99
N LEU A 44 -5.22 -7.17 -4.78
CA LEU A 44 -5.85 -7.33 -6.10
C LEU A 44 -4.83 -7.57 -7.22
N ASN A 45 -3.57 -7.83 -6.88
CA ASN A 45 -2.48 -8.04 -7.83
C ASN A 45 -2.19 -6.81 -8.73
N HIS A 46 -2.53 -5.61 -8.28
CA HIS A 46 -2.08 -4.39 -8.94
C HIS A 46 -0.65 -4.06 -8.54
N GLU A 47 0.20 -3.84 -9.51
CA GLU A 47 1.60 -3.48 -9.32
C GLU A 47 1.77 -1.98 -9.53
N PHE A 48 2.35 -1.29 -8.55
CA PHE A 48 2.54 0.16 -8.60
C PHE A 48 3.84 0.56 -7.92
N GLU A 49 4.34 1.73 -8.28
CA GLU A 49 5.56 2.29 -7.73
C GLU A 49 5.23 3.49 -6.83
N ALA A 50 5.67 3.42 -5.57
CA ALA A 50 5.39 4.45 -4.58
C ALA A 50 6.45 4.45 -3.47
N SER A 51 6.69 5.61 -2.86
CA SER A 51 7.59 5.71 -1.71
C SER A 51 6.89 5.25 -0.43
N PRO A 52 7.56 4.50 0.46
CA PRO A 52 6.98 4.06 1.73
C PRO A 52 6.42 5.21 2.56
N ARG A 53 7.12 6.36 2.56
CA ARG A 53 6.67 7.56 3.26
C ARG A 53 5.29 8.00 2.77
N LEU A 54 5.06 8.00 1.46
CA LEU A 54 3.76 8.35 0.88
C LEU A 54 2.68 7.33 1.27
N LEU A 55 2.98 6.03 1.23
CA LEU A 55 2.01 4.98 1.56
C LEU A 55 1.62 4.99 3.05
N ILE A 56 2.62 5.16 3.92
CA ILE A 56 2.44 5.11 5.38
C ILE A 56 1.86 6.44 5.90
N GLN A 57 2.40 7.60 5.49
CA GLN A 57 1.94 8.91 5.97
C GLN A 57 0.72 9.42 5.19
N GLY A 58 0.68 9.19 3.88
CA GLY A 58 -0.39 9.68 3.00
C GLY A 58 -1.66 8.83 3.05
N GLY A 59 -1.60 7.62 3.61
CA GLY A 59 -2.75 6.70 3.73
C GLY A 59 -3.23 6.09 2.41
N TYR A 60 -2.64 6.51 1.28
CA TYR A 60 -2.90 5.95 -0.04
C TYR A 60 -2.13 4.63 -0.19
N TRP A 61 -2.86 3.53 -0.37
CA TRP A 61 -2.22 2.22 -0.54
C TRP A 61 -1.96 1.90 -2.00
N CYS A 62 -2.97 1.94 -2.86
CA CYS A 62 -2.87 1.53 -4.26
C CYS A 62 -3.71 2.47 -5.13
N PRO A 63 -3.14 3.12 -6.17
CA PRO A 63 -3.86 4.06 -7.02
C PRO A 63 -4.92 3.37 -7.90
N GLU A 64 -4.69 2.10 -8.26
CA GLU A 64 -5.67 1.30 -9.02
C GLU A 64 -6.87 0.92 -8.16
N CYS A 65 -6.65 0.65 -6.87
CA CYS A 65 -7.75 0.37 -5.94
C CYS A 65 -8.48 1.66 -5.55
N PHE A 66 -7.72 2.72 -5.26
CA PHE A 66 -8.23 4.04 -4.88
C PHE A 66 -7.87 5.05 -5.96
N PRO A 67 -8.55 5.03 -7.12
CA PRO A 67 -8.32 6.02 -8.15
C PRO A 67 -8.65 7.40 -7.60
N SER A 68 -7.76 8.36 -7.88
CA SER A 68 -7.99 9.72 -7.44
C SER A 68 -9.24 10.29 -8.11
N ALA A 69 -10.00 11.12 -7.39
CA ALA A 69 -11.28 11.65 -7.84
C ALA A 69 -11.22 12.43 -9.18
N HIS A 70 -10.03 12.84 -9.62
CA HIS A 70 -9.81 13.53 -10.89
C HIS A 70 -9.85 12.62 -12.13
N GLU A 71 -9.81 11.29 -11.97
CA GLU A 71 -9.81 10.36 -13.11
C GLU A 71 -11.22 10.03 -13.64
N GLY A 72 -12.27 10.62 -13.05
CA GLY A 72 -13.66 10.44 -13.51
C GLY A 72 -14.22 9.01 -13.38
N ARG A 73 -13.42 8.05 -12.89
CA ARG A 73 -13.89 6.73 -12.45
C ARG A 73 -14.46 6.87 -11.04
N GLY A 74 -15.75 6.57 -10.87
CA GLY A 74 -16.36 6.50 -9.54
C GLY A 74 -15.61 5.52 -8.65
N TRP A 75 -15.59 5.77 -7.34
CA TRP A 75 -14.95 4.89 -6.37
C TRP A 75 -15.71 3.55 -6.33
N ASP A 76 -15.08 2.45 -6.78
CA ASP A 76 -15.69 1.12 -6.80
C ASP A 76 -15.58 0.45 -5.42
N TRP A 77 -16.29 1.03 -4.45
CA TRP A 77 -16.31 0.55 -3.06
C TRP A 77 -16.72 -0.94 -2.95
N ALA A 78 -17.54 -1.42 -3.89
CA ALA A 78 -18.05 -2.80 -3.89
C ALA A 78 -16.95 -3.84 -4.17
N SER A 79 -16.01 -3.59 -5.08
CA SER A 79 -14.87 -4.49 -5.31
C SER A 79 -13.85 -4.40 -4.19
N GLN A 80 -13.69 -3.21 -3.61
CA GLN A 80 -12.70 -2.93 -2.58
C GLN A 80 -13.07 -3.52 -1.21
N ALA A 81 -14.36 -3.49 -0.84
CA ALA A 81 -14.86 -4.10 0.39
C ALA A 81 -14.70 -5.64 0.43
N LYS A 82 -14.48 -6.29 -0.73
CA LYS A 82 -14.23 -7.74 -0.79
C LYS A 82 -12.81 -8.14 -0.39
N VAL A 83 -11.86 -7.21 -0.50
CA VAL A 83 -10.43 -7.49 -0.27
C VAL A 83 -9.85 -6.75 0.93
N ASP A 84 -10.47 -5.66 1.36
CA ASP A 84 -10.01 -4.88 2.50
C ASP A 84 -10.94 -5.10 3.71
N PRO A 85 -10.47 -5.81 4.77
CA PRO A 85 -11.26 -6.11 5.95
C PRO A 85 -11.54 -4.87 6.82
N LEU A 86 -10.84 -3.75 6.60
CA LEU A 86 -11.13 -2.49 7.27
C LEU A 86 -12.32 -1.79 6.58
N LEU A 87 -12.43 -1.85 5.25
CA LEU A 87 -13.58 -1.32 4.52
C LEU A 87 -14.84 -2.17 4.71
N ALA A 88 -14.69 -3.49 4.75
CA ALA A 88 -15.81 -4.43 4.90
C ALA A 88 -16.68 -4.11 6.13
N ARG A 89 -16.09 -3.57 7.21
CA ARG A 89 -16.83 -3.21 8.43
C ARG A 89 -17.77 -2.00 8.26
N PHE A 90 -17.44 -1.09 7.34
CA PHE A 90 -18.18 0.16 7.12
C PHE A 90 -19.17 0.04 5.95
N TYR A 91 -18.88 -0.85 5.00
CA TYR A 91 -19.77 -1.14 3.88
C TYR A 91 -20.79 -2.21 4.29
N ARG A 92 -21.81 -1.80 5.06
CA ARG A 92 -23.05 -2.59 5.19
C ARG A 92 -23.75 -2.59 3.84
N THR A 93 -23.54 -3.63 3.05
CA THR A 93 -24.48 -3.98 1.99
C THR A 93 -25.82 -4.29 2.67
N GLY A 94 -26.81 -3.43 2.44
CA GLY A 94 -28.20 -3.72 2.77
C GLY A 94 -28.78 -4.81 1.88
#